data_AF-A0A972WTR4-F1
#
_entry.id   AF-A0A972WTR4-F1
#
_cell.length_a   1.000
_cell.length_b   1.000
_cell.length_c   1.000
_cell.angle_alpha   90.00
_cell.angle_beta   90.00
_cell.angle_gamma   90.00
#
_symmetry.space_group_name_H-M   'P 1'
#
loop_
_entity.id
_entity.type
_entity.pdbx_description
1 polymer ?
#
loop_
_entity_poly.entity_id
_entity_poly.type
_entity_poly.pdbx_seq_one_letter_code
_entity_poly.pdbx_strand_id
1 'polypeptide(L)'
;MRHIDANLLKEMRFLKKRTGLGEAAVLWAKPGERPPGLDARTVRCWIAGTVREAPAAQLDFVLARWRKIWREGDYLVPITEGLRAKLTAEQERTAVYPTELLKCDKAPPHRLTPATIRHWMSGAQKSARKAHLDWALHCWKSLPSAGEITPKSLRDAVLAPHSKRLVLSERIVTELRALRDESGKGPRAMLAWATQYRFTPPPDLSATIIAQWLGGNTKTISAEHLSFVKTIWSRILECEPRLIPLSAEQRDALHRRCEDGLLPRAIFDGTDDAPEGLSQNIVRYWISRRPVRVREDYLNWVLSRCEAFATSPRRRVRIDTEMQSSLKVLRQKTGIGQTELLRHSPNKPDGLSPQMVSSWINGSIRTAQQAHLDWVREAWDSVLNKPQNLPELDRTIITEALRNELRALCQRTDISPDRLLRDASGVPPGLTESKIRFWLTGRTKSALGAHVDWVLAAW
;
A
#
# COMPACT_ATOMS: atom_id res chain seq x y z
N MET A 1 -41.04 -34.48 -9.66
CA MET A 1 -41.27 -33.03 -9.78
C MET A 1 -42.76 -32.76 -9.57
N ARG A 2 -43.14 -31.63 -8.96
CA ARG A 2 -44.54 -31.22 -8.76
C ARG A 2 -44.79 -29.93 -9.54
N HIS A 3 -45.87 -29.91 -10.32
CA HIS A 3 -46.29 -28.71 -11.05
C HIS A 3 -46.84 -27.65 -10.08
N ILE A 4 -46.38 -26.41 -10.24
CA ILE A 4 -46.85 -25.24 -9.48
C ILE A 4 -48.03 -24.65 -10.25
N ASP A 5 -49.23 -25.15 -9.94
CA ASP A 5 -50.46 -24.63 -10.53
C ASP A 5 -50.84 -23.24 -9.97
N ALA A 6 -51.89 -22.65 -10.55
CA ALA A 6 -52.38 -21.34 -10.17
C ALA A 6 -52.88 -21.27 -8.71
N ASN A 7 -53.39 -22.38 -8.16
CA ASN A 7 -53.91 -22.43 -6.79
C ASN A 7 -52.76 -22.40 -5.78
N LEU A 8 -51.70 -23.18 -6.04
CA LEU A 8 -50.51 -23.22 -5.20
C LEU A 8 -49.80 -21.86 -5.20
N LEU A 9 -49.70 -21.23 -6.36
CA LEU A 9 -49.13 -19.89 -6.50
C LEU A 9 -49.93 -18.85 -5.72
N LYS A 10 -51.26 -18.92 -5.77
CA LYS A 10 -52.18 -18.07 -5.00
C LYS A 10 -51.99 -18.28 -3.50
N GLU A 11 -51.83 -19.52 -3.05
CA GLU A 11 -51.58 -19.85 -1.65
C GLU A 11 -50.22 -19.29 -1.16
N MET A 12 -49.14 -19.53 -1.90
CA MET A 12 -47.81 -19.01 -1.54
C MET A 12 -47.80 -17.48 -1.44
N ARG A 13 -48.44 -16.80 -2.40
CA ARG A 13 -48.59 -15.33 -2.39
C ARG A 13 -49.42 -14.85 -1.19
N PHE A 14 -50.52 -15.55 -0.88
CA PHE A 14 -51.36 -15.27 0.27
C PHE A 14 -50.57 -15.39 1.58
N LEU A 15 -49.88 -16.52 1.78
CA LEU A 15 -49.08 -16.79 2.97
C LEU A 15 -47.92 -15.80 3.14
N LYS A 16 -47.20 -15.49 2.05
CA LYS A 16 -46.14 -14.46 2.05
C LYS A 16 -46.67 -13.09 2.46
N LYS A 17 -47.78 -12.65 1.86
CA LYS A 17 -48.41 -11.36 2.17
C LYS A 17 -48.89 -11.32 3.63
N ARG A 18 -49.46 -12.41 4.14
CA ARG A 18 -50.04 -12.46 5.48
C ARG A 18 -48.98 -12.55 6.58
N THR A 19 -47.93 -13.33 6.37
CA THR A 19 -46.83 -13.49 7.36
C THR A 19 -45.80 -12.36 7.30
N GLY A 20 -45.67 -11.68 6.16
CA GLY A 20 -44.62 -10.68 5.96
C GLY A 20 -43.22 -11.25 5.84
N LEU A 21 -43.09 -12.58 5.75
CA LEU A 21 -41.81 -13.24 5.63
C LEU A 21 -41.37 -13.29 4.18
N GLY A 22 -40.23 -12.64 3.91
CA GLY A 22 -39.52 -12.81 2.66
C GLY A 22 -39.01 -14.25 2.47
N GLU A 23 -38.60 -14.56 1.25
CA GLU A 23 -38.18 -15.90 0.83
C GLU A 23 -36.95 -16.39 1.62
N ALA A 24 -36.03 -15.50 1.96
CA ALA A 24 -34.88 -15.86 2.79
C ALA A 24 -35.29 -16.20 4.23
N ALA A 25 -36.34 -15.55 4.75
CA ALA A 25 -36.75 -15.70 6.13
C ALA A 25 -37.56 -16.99 6.36
N VAL A 26 -38.37 -17.42 5.39
CA VAL A 26 -39.10 -18.70 5.49
C VAL A 26 -38.16 -19.91 5.45
N LEU A 27 -37.00 -19.77 4.79
CA LEU A 27 -35.96 -20.79 4.68
C LEU A 27 -35.03 -20.87 5.89
N TRP A 28 -35.22 -20.02 6.90
CA TRP A 28 -34.42 -20.09 8.11
C TRP A 28 -34.91 -21.27 8.97
N ALA A 29 -34.09 -22.31 9.04
CA ALA A 29 -34.31 -23.57 9.74
C ALA A 29 -32.98 -24.05 10.34
N LYS A 30 -33.02 -25.04 11.26
CA LYS A 30 -31.79 -25.61 11.82
C LYS A 30 -30.95 -26.24 10.68
N PRO A 31 -29.61 -26.23 10.78
CA PRO A 31 -28.77 -26.95 9.82
C PRO A 31 -29.26 -28.39 9.64
N GLY A 32 -29.51 -28.81 8.40
CA GLY A 32 -30.01 -30.15 8.06
C GLY A 32 -31.53 -30.26 7.82
N GLU A 33 -32.36 -29.32 8.29
CA GLU A 33 -33.81 -29.36 8.02
C GLU A 33 -34.17 -28.83 6.63
N ARG A 34 -33.30 -27.99 6.04
CA ARG A 34 -33.53 -27.38 4.73
C ARG A 34 -33.18 -28.38 3.61
N PRO A 35 -34.12 -28.67 2.69
CA PRO A 35 -33.84 -29.50 1.52
C PRO A 35 -32.62 -29.00 0.71
N PRO A 36 -31.77 -29.90 0.18
CA PRO A 36 -30.60 -29.52 -0.61
C PRO A 36 -31.01 -28.73 -1.87
N GLY A 37 -30.24 -27.70 -2.20
CA GLY A 37 -30.48 -26.83 -3.36
C GLY A 37 -31.62 -25.81 -3.20
N LEU A 38 -32.31 -25.78 -2.06
CA LEU A 38 -33.37 -24.80 -1.80
C LEU A 38 -32.77 -23.49 -1.27
N ASP A 39 -32.87 -22.43 -2.07
CA ASP A 39 -32.46 -21.07 -1.70
C ASP A 39 -33.57 -20.03 -1.90
N ALA A 40 -33.33 -18.80 -1.43
CA ALA A 40 -34.31 -17.72 -1.48
C ALA A 40 -34.65 -17.28 -2.93
N ARG A 41 -33.73 -17.48 -3.88
CA ARG A 41 -33.93 -17.15 -5.30
C ARG A 41 -34.90 -18.13 -5.92
N THR A 42 -34.73 -19.42 -5.64
CA THR A 42 -35.63 -20.50 -6.09
C THR A 42 -37.06 -20.26 -5.65
N VAL A 43 -37.28 -19.96 -4.37
CA VAL A 43 -38.62 -19.65 -3.83
C VAL A 43 -39.20 -18.38 -4.46
N ARG A 44 -38.37 -17.36 -4.73
CA ARG A 44 -38.81 -16.13 -5.42
C ARG A 44 -39.28 -16.41 -6.84
N CYS A 45 -38.56 -17.25 -7.59
CA CYS A 45 -38.92 -17.67 -8.95
C CYS A 45 -40.26 -18.43 -8.98
N TRP A 46 -40.53 -19.26 -7.97
CA TRP A 46 -41.84 -19.92 -7.82
C TRP A 46 -42.96 -18.89 -7.63
N ILE A 47 -42.81 -17.95 -6.68
CA ILE A 47 -43.82 -16.91 -6.41
C ILE A 47 -44.03 -15.96 -7.61
N ALA A 48 -42.97 -15.70 -8.37
CA ALA A 48 -43.04 -14.91 -9.60
C ALA A 48 -43.75 -15.66 -10.74
N GLY A 49 -43.87 -16.99 -10.67
CA GLY A 49 -44.42 -17.84 -11.73
C GLY A 49 -43.45 -18.07 -12.88
N THR A 50 -42.16 -17.75 -12.72
CA THR A 50 -41.14 -17.96 -13.77
C THR A 50 -40.69 -19.42 -13.85
N VAL A 51 -40.94 -20.21 -12.80
CA VAL A 51 -40.67 -21.66 -12.74
C VAL A 51 -41.99 -22.37 -12.45
N ARG A 52 -42.36 -23.33 -13.30
CA ARG A 52 -43.63 -24.07 -13.21
C ARG A 52 -43.51 -25.45 -12.57
N GLU A 53 -42.29 -25.92 -12.31
CA GLU A 53 -42.04 -27.21 -11.69
C GLU A 53 -41.00 -27.10 -10.59
N ALA A 54 -41.23 -27.78 -9.47
CA ALA A 54 -40.30 -27.82 -8.34
C ALA A 54 -40.22 -29.24 -7.75
N PRO A 55 -39.09 -29.59 -7.09
CA PRO A 55 -39.06 -30.80 -6.27
C PRO A 55 -40.12 -30.73 -5.16
N ALA A 56 -40.96 -31.76 -5.05
CA ALA A 56 -42.10 -31.77 -4.12
C ALA A 56 -41.68 -31.50 -2.67
N ALA A 57 -40.58 -32.14 -2.23
CA ALA A 57 -40.02 -31.95 -0.88
C ALA A 57 -39.65 -30.49 -0.57
N GLN A 58 -39.11 -29.74 -1.55
CA GLN A 58 -38.75 -28.34 -1.34
C GLN A 58 -39.99 -27.44 -1.24
N LEU A 59 -41.00 -27.73 -2.06
CA LEU A 59 -42.26 -26.98 -2.11
C LEU A 59 -43.08 -27.21 -0.83
N ASP A 60 -43.19 -28.47 -0.41
CA ASP A 60 -43.89 -28.87 0.81
C ASP A 60 -43.21 -28.28 2.05
N PHE A 61 -41.87 -28.24 2.08
CA PHE A 61 -41.11 -27.57 3.14
C PHE A 61 -41.47 -26.09 3.26
N VAL A 62 -41.46 -25.33 2.16
CA VAL A 62 -41.76 -23.89 2.18
C VAL A 62 -43.20 -23.63 2.63
N LEU A 63 -44.16 -24.39 2.11
CA LEU A 63 -45.57 -24.27 2.47
C LEU A 63 -45.81 -24.64 3.93
N ALA A 64 -45.24 -25.76 4.41
CA ALA A 64 -45.36 -26.18 5.80
C ALA A 64 -44.82 -25.10 6.76
N ARG A 65 -43.69 -24.47 6.42
CA ARG A 65 -43.10 -23.39 7.22
C ARG A 65 -43.99 -22.16 7.27
N TRP A 66 -44.47 -21.67 6.12
CA TRP A 66 -45.38 -20.52 6.11
C TRP A 66 -46.71 -20.81 6.81
N ARG A 67 -47.31 -21.99 6.60
CA ARG A 67 -48.55 -22.40 7.28
C ARG A 67 -48.35 -22.50 8.79
N LYS A 68 -47.22 -23.05 9.25
CA LYS A 68 -46.88 -23.14 10.68
C LYS A 68 -46.83 -21.75 11.31
N ILE A 69 -46.10 -20.82 10.71
CA ILE A 69 -45.96 -19.44 11.21
C ILE A 69 -47.30 -18.72 11.22
N TRP A 70 -48.12 -18.93 10.19
CA TRP A 70 -49.47 -18.39 10.15
C TRP A 70 -50.37 -18.94 11.26
N ARG A 71 -50.30 -20.26 11.54
CA ARG A 71 -51.04 -20.91 12.64
C ARG A 71 -50.56 -20.47 14.02
N GLU A 72 -49.27 -20.23 14.19
CA GLU A 72 -48.66 -19.73 15.45
C GLU A 72 -48.98 -18.26 15.73
N GLY A 73 -49.68 -17.57 14.82
CA GLY A 73 -50.12 -16.20 15.04
C GLY A 73 -49.04 -15.13 14.79
N ASP A 74 -47.87 -15.50 14.27
CA ASP A 74 -46.80 -14.56 13.89
C ASP A 74 -47.05 -13.98 12.48
N TYR A 75 -48.23 -13.36 12.31
CA TYR A 75 -48.63 -12.67 11.09
C TYR A 75 -48.47 -11.15 11.21
N LEU A 76 -48.44 -10.47 10.05
CA LEU A 76 -48.45 -9.02 10.02
C LEU A 76 -49.84 -8.49 10.37
N VAL A 77 -49.87 -7.61 11.36
CA VAL A 77 -51.03 -6.77 11.70
C VAL A 77 -50.79 -5.35 11.17
N PRO A 78 -51.83 -4.70 10.60
CA PRO A 78 -51.72 -3.30 10.21
C PRO A 78 -51.53 -2.43 11.44
N ILE A 79 -50.60 -1.47 11.36
CA ILE A 79 -50.42 -0.48 12.41
C ILE A 79 -51.40 0.66 12.15
N THR A 80 -52.54 0.62 12.82
CA THR A 80 -53.57 1.67 12.76
C THR A 80 -53.15 2.89 13.58
N GLU A 81 -53.81 4.03 13.36
CA GLU A 81 -53.56 5.24 14.15
C GLU A 81 -53.83 5.02 15.64
N GLY A 82 -54.92 4.31 15.97
CA GLY A 82 -55.23 3.95 17.35
C GLY A 82 -54.17 3.05 18.00
N LEU A 83 -53.47 2.21 17.24
CA LEU A 83 -52.38 1.41 17.78
C LEU A 83 -51.11 2.25 18.01
N ARG A 84 -50.81 3.22 17.12
CA ARG A 84 -49.73 4.19 17.34
C ARG A 84 -49.97 4.99 18.61
N ALA A 85 -51.17 5.53 18.75
CA ALA A 85 -51.57 6.26 19.96
C ALA A 85 -51.39 5.43 21.23
N LYS A 86 -51.72 4.12 21.19
CA LYS A 86 -51.49 3.21 22.33
C LYS A 86 -49.99 3.05 22.66
N LEU A 87 -49.13 2.82 21.67
CA LEU A 87 -47.69 2.68 21.89
C LEU A 87 -47.08 3.98 22.44
N THR A 88 -47.47 5.13 21.89
CA THR A 88 -47.03 6.44 22.34
C THR A 88 -47.51 6.73 23.77
N ALA A 89 -48.78 6.46 24.07
CA ALA A 89 -49.33 6.64 25.41
C ALA A 89 -48.61 5.80 26.47
N GLU A 90 -48.26 4.54 26.15
CA GLU A 90 -47.50 3.69 27.06
C GLU A 90 -46.04 4.17 27.24
N GLN A 91 -45.40 4.64 26.18
CA GLN A 91 -44.06 5.25 26.26
C GLN A 91 -44.09 6.51 27.13
N GLU A 92 -45.09 7.37 26.96
CA GLU A 92 -45.28 8.59 27.75
C GLU A 92 -45.61 8.28 29.21
N ARG A 93 -46.52 7.33 29.45
CA ARG A 93 -46.91 6.88 30.80
C ARG A 93 -45.71 6.36 31.59
N THR A 94 -44.81 5.62 30.95
CA THR A 94 -43.68 4.94 31.62
C THR A 94 -42.37 5.75 31.55
N ALA A 95 -42.26 6.72 30.65
CA ALA A 95 -41.02 7.39 30.27
C ALA A 95 -39.89 6.43 29.81
N VAL A 96 -40.22 5.20 29.39
CA VAL A 96 -39.26 4.19 28.92
C VAL A 96 -39.25 4.13 27.40
N TYR A 97 -38.14 4.56 26.80
CA TYR A 97 -37.94 4.54 25.35
C TYR A 97 -37.65 3.13 24.81
N PRO A 98 -37.87 2.87 23.51
CA PRO A 98 -37.65 1.54 22.90
C PRO A 98 -36.27 0.92 23.15
N THR A 99 -35.21 1.73 23.23
CA THR A 99 -33.85 1.25 23.53
C THR A 99 -33.74 0.65 24.93
N GLU A 100 -34.41 1.25 25.91
CA GLU A 100 -34.41 0.78 27.29
C GLU A 100 -35.42 -0.38 27.46
N LEU A 101 -36.57 -0.32 26.79
CA LEU A 101 -37.56 -1.40 26.79
C LEU A 101 -36.94 -2.75 26.37
N LEU A 102 -36.08 -2.74 25.34
CA LEU A 102 -35.39 -3.94 24.83
C LEU A 102 -34.30 -4.48 25.77
N LYS A 103 -33.89 -3.71 26.80
CA LYS A 103 -32.97 -4.16 27.84
C LYS A 103 -33.70 -4.72 29.06
N CYS A 104 -34.99 -4.43 29.23
CA CYS A 104 -35.76 -4.82 30.41
C CYS A 104 -36.10 -6.32 30.46
N ASP A 105 -36.04 -7.04 29.33
CA ASP A 105 -36.37 -8.47 29.26
C ASP A 105 -35.23 -9.26 28.59
N LYS A 106 -34.99 -10.48 29.07
CA LYS A 106 -33.84 -11.31 28.72
C LYS A 106 -33.93 -11.93 27.32
N ALA A 107 -35.12 -11.93 26.70
CA ALA A 107 -35.33 -12.59 25.42
C ALA A 107 -36.32 -11.83 24.51
N PRO A 108 -35.94 -10.66 23.97
CA PRO A 108 -36.79 -9.97 23.02
C PRO A 108 -37.06 -10.83 21.78
N PRO A 109 -38.24 -10.69 21.15
CA PRO A 109 -38.56 -11.39 19.91
C PRO A 109 -37.48 -11.22 18.86
N HIS A 110 -37.14 -12.30 18.17
CA HIS A 110 -36.05 -12.32 17.21
C HIS A 110 -36.20 -11.22 16.14
N ARG A 111 -35.15 -10.40 15.97
CA ARG A 111 -35.09 -9.22 15.06
C ARG A 111 -35.99 -8.06 15.43
N LEU A 112 -36.57 -8.04 16.63
CA LEU A 112 -37.11 -6.81 17.17
C LEU A 112 -35.95 -5.88 17.55
N THR A 113 -35.91 -4.68 16.97
CA THR A 113 -34.89 -3.67 17.27
C THR A 113 -35.53 -2.38 17.76
N PRO A 114 -34.79 -1.49 18.45
CA PRO A 114 -35.36 -0.21 18.89
C PRO A 114 -35.84 0.64 17.70
N ALA A 115 -35.14 0.55 16.56
CA ALA A 115 -35.52 1.23 15.32
C ALA A 115 -36.86 0.72 14.78
N THR A 116 -37.09 -0.60 14.83
CA THR A 116 -38.36 -1.20 14.39
C THR A 116 -39.55 -0.64 15.18
N ILE A 117 -39.43 -0.55 16.51
CA ILE A 117 -40.48 0.00 17.38
C ILE A 117 -40.70 1.48 17.07
N ARG A 118 -39.62 2.28 16.94
CA ARG A 118 -39.73 3.70 16.57
C ARG A 118 -40.44 3.91 15.22
N HIS A 119 -40.16 3.06 14.23
CA HIS A 119 -40.83 3.15 12.93
C HIS A 119 -42.32 2.81 12.99
N TRP A 120 -42.75 1.97 13.94
CA TRP A 120 -44.17 1.75 14.18
C TRP A 120 -44.84 3.01 14.73
N MET A 121 -44.21 3.62 15.74
CA MET A 121 -44.73 4.82 16.41
C MET A 121 -44.76 6.03 15.48
N SER A 122 -43.74 6.23 14.65
CA SER A 122 -43.69 7.34 13.69
C SER A 122 -44.58 7.15 12.45
N GLY A 123 -45.16 5.96 12.27
CA GLY A 123 -45.94 5.61 11.08
C GLY A 123 -45.11 5.31 9.83
N ALA A 124 -43.77 5.35 9.92
CA ALA A 124 -42.87 4.98 8.82
C ALA A 124 -43.09 3.52 8.37
N GLN A 125 -43.48 2.64 9.30
CA GLN A 125 -43.82 1.25 9.02
C GLN A 125 -45.33 1.01 9.23
N LYS A 126 -46.01 0.53 8.19
CA LYS A 126 -47.49 0.38 8.16
C LYS A 126 -48.00 -0.96 8.72
N SER A 127 -47.10 -1.90 9.02
CA SER A 127 -47.47 -3.21 9.59
C SER A 127 -46.38 -3.74 10.51
N ALA A 128 -46.77 -4.44 11.57
CA ALA A 128 -45.87 -5.10 12.52
C ALA A 128 -46.20 -6.58 12.61
N ARG A 129 -45.23 -7.40 13.00
CA ARG A 129 -45.52 -8.75 13.42
C ARG A 129 -46.32 -8.70 14.72
N LYS A 130 -47.43 -9.43 14.78
CA LYS A 130 -48.30 -9.46 15.95
C LYS A 130 -47.53 -9.84 17.23
N ALA A 131 -46.70 -10.88 17.17
CA ALA A 131 -45.89 -11.31 18.32
C ALA A 131 -44.96 -10.21 18.84
N HIS A 132 -44.33 -9.44 17.94
CA HIS A 132 -43.44 -8.35 18.37
C HIS A 132 -44.20 -7.18 18.98
N LEU A 133 -45.37 -6.86 18.42
CA LEU A 133 -46.23 -5.80 18.90
C LEU A 133 -46.83 -6.16 20.27
N ASP A 134 -47.34 -7.37 20.41
CA ASP A 134 -47.91 -7.89 21.66
C ASP A 134 -46.84 -7.91 22.76
N TRP A 135 -45.62 -8.36 22.44
CA TRP A 135 -44.49 -8.32 23.36
C TRP A 135 -44.16 -6.88 23.80
N ALA A 136 -44.03 -5.93 22.86
CA ALA A 136 -43.68 -4.55 23.21
C ALA A 136 -44.74 -3.89 24.10
N LEU A 137 -46.02 -4.10 23.78
CA LEU A 137 -47.13 -3.63 24.61
C LEU A 137 -47.17 -4.32 25.96
N HIS A 138 -46.88 -5.63 26.03
CA HIS A 138 -46.82 -6.36 27.29
C HIS A 138 -45.71 -5.82 28.19
N CYS A 139 -44.50 -5.64 27.66
CA CYS A 139 -43.37 -5.07 28.40
C CYS A 139 -43.71 -3.68 28.93
N TRP A 140 -44.25 -2.78 28.10
CA TRP A 140 -44.63 -1.46 28.58
C TRP A 140 -45.75 -1.47 29.62
N LYS A 141 -46.78 -2.30 29.44
CA LYS A 141 -47.87 -2.43 30.42
C LYS A 141 -47.40 -2.98 31.76
N SER A 142 -46.38 -3.83 31.77
CA SER A 142 -45.78 -4.35 33.00
C SER A 142 -44.94 -3.32 33.76
N LEU A 143 -44.61 -2.18 33.13
CA LEU A 143 -43.83 -1.12 33.77
C LEU A 143 -44.75 -0.17 34.58
N PRO A 144 -44.31 0.25 35.78
CA PRO A 144 -44.99 1.28 36.56
C PRO A 144 -45.06 2.62 35.82
N SER A 145 -45.96 3.51 36.26
CA SER A 145 -46.07 4.86 35.66
C SER A 145 -44.92 5.75 36.13
N ALA A 146 -44.47 6.70 35.29
CA ALA A 146 -43.26 7.50 35.48
C ALA A 146 -43.17 8.24 36.83
N GLY A 147 -44.30 8.56 37.46
CA GLY A 147 -44.36 9.18 38.79
C GLY A 147 -44.18 8.23 39.98
N GLU A 148 -44.36 6.92 39.78
CA GLU A 148 -44.19 5.87 40.79
C GLU A 148 -42.79 5.25 40.75
N ILE A 149 -42.04 5.53 39.69
CA ILE A 149 -40.68 5.04 39.53
C ILE A 149 -39.72 6.01 40.21
N THR A 150 -39.23 5.66 41.40
CA THR A 150 -38.05 6.36 41.94
C THR A 150 -36.86 6.10 41.01
N PRO A 151 -35.99 7.11 40.75
CA PRO A 151 -34.77 6.93 39.96
C PRO A 151 -33.86 5.79 40.46
N LYS A 152 -34.04 5.40 41.73
CA LYS A 152 -33.39 4.28 42.40
C LYS A 152 -33.94 2.92 41.94
N SER A 153 -35.26 2.73 41.82
CA SER A 153 -35.83 1.45 41.36
C SER A 153 -35.65 1.18 39.86
N LEU A 154 -35.58 2.22 39.03
CA LEU A 154 -35.26 2.11 37.60
C LEU A 154 -33.78 1.76 37.37
N ARG A 155 -32.88 2.29 38.22
CA ARG A 155 -31.44 1.95 38.20
C ARG A 155 -31.17 0.56 38.79
N ASP A 156 -31.80 0.22 39.91
CA ASP A 156 -31.59 -1.08 40.57
C ASP A 156 -32.18 -2.25 39.75
N ALA A 157 -33.21 -2.00 38.93
CA ALA A 157 -33.80 -3.01 38.03
C ALA A 157 -33.10 -3.13 36.66
N VAL A 158 -32.38 -2.09 36.17
CA VAL A 158 -31.90 -2.05 34.77
C VAL A 158 -30.39 -1.80 34.64
N LEU A 159 -29.68 -1.18 35.60
CA LEU A 159 -28.28 -0.81 35.42
C LEU A 159 -27.48 -0.82 36.74
N ALA A 160 -26.71 -1.89 36.96
CA ALA A 160 -25.58 -1.85 37.89
C ALA A 160 -24.55 -0.76 37.45
N PRO A 161 -23.84 -0.13 38.40
CA PRO A 161 -23.23 1.19 38.23
C PRO A 161 -21.82 1.09 37.63
N HIS A 162 -21.67 1.17 36.32
CA HIS A 162 -20.33 1.17 35.71
C HIS A 162 -20.07 2.45 34.91
N SER A 163 -18.99 3.12 35.30
CA SER A 163 -18.36 4.32 34.73
C SER A 163 -18.95 5.70 35.10
N LYS A 164 -18.25 6.35 36.04
CA LYS A 164 -18.27 7.80 36.24
C LYS A 164 -17.91 8.47 34.90
N ARG A 165 -18.87 9.16 34.27
CA ARG A 165 -18.61 9.93 33.04
C ARG A 165 -17.93 11.24 33.38
N LEU A 166 -16.88 11.57 32.63
CA LEU A 166 -16.15 12.82 32.71
C LEU A 166 -16.51 13.70 31.50
N VAL A 167 -16.46 15.02 31.68
CA VAL A 167 -16.53 15.97 30.57
C VAL A 167 -15.20 15.93 29.82
N LEU A 168 -15.24 15.75 28.50
CA LEU A 168 -14.06 15.74 27.66
C LEU A 168 -13.62 17.19 27.40
N SER A 169 -12.69 17.70 28.22
CA SER A 169 -12.16 19.06 28.07
C SER A 169 -11.10 19.15 26.97
N GLU A 170 -10.88 20.34 26.41
CA GLU A 170 -9.86 20.57 25.38
C GLU A 170 -8.45 20.17 25.85
N ARG A 171 -8.17 20.33 27.16
CA ARG A 171 -6.93 19.87 27.79
C ARG A 171 -6.74 18.36 27.63
N ILE A 172 -7.78 17.56 27.91
CA ILE A 172 -7.72 16.10 27.75
C ILE A 172 -7.52 15.72 26.28
N VAL A 173 -8.24 16.37 25.37
CA VAL A 173 -8.10 16.12 23.93
C VAL A 173 -6.69 16.42 23.45
N THR A 174 -6.11 17.55 23.88
CA THR A 174 -4.74 17.96 23.56
C THR A 174 -3.73 16.94 24.06
N GLU A 175 -3.87 16.48 25.29
CA GLU A 175 -3.02 15.45 25.88
C GLU A 175 -3.09 14.12 25.10
N LEU A 176 -4.30 13.66 24.75
CA LEU A 176 -4.46 12.43 23.95
C LEU A 176 -3.89 12.57 22.54
N ARG A 177 -3.99 13.75 21.92
CA ARG A 177 -3.36 14.04 20.62
C ARG A 177 -1.84 13.99 20.74
N ALA A 178 -1.25 14.57 21.77
CA ALA A 178 0.19 14.52 22.01
C ALA A 178 0.69 13.06 22.13
N LEU A 179 0.04 12.25 22.98
CA LEU A 179 0.35 10.82 23.14
C LEU A 179 0.22 10.02 21.83
N ARG A 180 -0.86 10.26 21.07
CA ARG A 180 -1.06 9.66 19.74
C ARG A 180 0.06 10.06 18.79
N ASP A 181 0.42 11.34 18.77
CA ASP A 181 1.38 11.86 17.79
C ASP A 181 2.80 11.39 18.12
N GLU A 182 3.17 11.34 19.40
CA GLU A 182 4.47 10.83 19.87
C GLU A 182 4.63 9.33 19.60
N SER A 183 3.56 8.55 19.79
CA SER A 183 3.59 7.11 19.51
C SER A 183 3.44 6.80 18.01
N GLY A 184 2.85 7.73 17.24
CA GLY A 184 2.45 7.58 15.84
C GLY A 184 1.48 6.43 15.56
N LYS A 185 0.87 5.87 16.61
CA LYS A 185 -0.17 4.86 16.47
C LYS A 185 -1.53 5.53 16.58
N GLY A 186 -2.26 5.53 15.46
CA GLY A 186 -3.68 5.85 15.46
C GLY A 186 -4.48 4.87 16.34
N PRO A 187 -5.74 5.20 16.71
CA PRO A 187 -6.52 4.41 17.67
C PRO A 187 -6.64 2.92 17.37
N ARG A 188 -6.80 2.54 16.09
CA ARG A 188 -6.88 1.14 15.68
C ARG A 188 -5.56 0.39 15.91
N ALA A 189 -4.43 1.01 15.56
CA ALA A 189 -3.11 0.41 15.75
C ALA A 189 -2.75 0.32 17.23
N MET A 190 -3.13 1.33 18.03
CA MET A 190 -2.98 1.31 19.48
C MET A 190 -3.76 0.15 20.12
N LEU A 191 -5.03 -0.05 19.75
CA LEU A 191 -5.82 -1.17 20.28
C LEU A 191 -5.31 -2.54 19.82
N ALA A 192 -4.83 -2.65 18.57
CA ALA A 192 -4.20 -3.88 18.08
C ALA A 192 -2.93 -4.21 18.89
N TRP A 193 -2.10 -3.20 19.16
CA TRP A 193 -0.94 -3.31 20.04
C TRP A 193 -1.37 -3.76 21.45
N ALA A 194 -2.38 -3.12 22.04
CA ALA A 194 -2.90 -3.50 23.36
C ALA A 194 -3.24 -4.99 23.44
N THR A 195 -3.99 -5.50 22.46
CA THR A 195 -4.37 -6.92 22.37
C THR A 195 -3.15 -7.83 22.21
N GLN A 196 -2.17 -7.46 21.37
CA GLN A 196 -0.93 -8.21 21.18
C GLN A 196 -0.17 -8.40 22.50
N TYR A 197 -0.18 -7.38 23.37
CA TYR A 197 0.46 -7.40 24.69
C TYR A 197 -0.50 -7.77 25.83
N ARG A 198 -1.62 -8.44 25.52
CA ARG A 198 -2.60 -8.98 26.48
C ARG A 198 -3.29 -7.93 27.37
N PHE A 199 -3.33 -6.67 26.95
CA PHE A 199 -4.21 -5.67 27.56
C PHE A 199 -5.62 -5.84 27.00
N THR A 200 -6.60 -6.04 27.88
CA THR A 200 -8.01 -6.20 27.47
C THR A 200 -8.68 -4.83 27.42
N PRO A 201 -9.14 -4.35 26.25
CA PRO A 201 -9.88 -3.10 26.18
C PRO A 201 -11.17 -3.17 27.00
N PRO A 202 -11.55 -2.11 27.71
CA PRO A 202 -12.85 -2.03 28.36
C PRO A 202 -13.99 -2.32 27.38
N PRO A 203 -15.12 -2.88 27.87
CA PRO A 203 -16.29 -3.12 27.02
C PRO A 203 -16.72 -1.82 26.35
N ASP A 204 -17.19 -1.96 25.11
CA ASP A 204 -17.63 -0.88 24.22
C ASP A 204 -16.55 0.10 23.76
N LEU A 205 -15.30 0.01 24.23
CA LEU A 205 -14.22 0.86 23.72
C LEU A 205 -13.81 0.42 22.31
N SER A 206 -13.93 1.32 21.33
CA SER A 206 -13.55 1.05 19.94
C SER A 206 -12.66 2.16 19.37
N ALA A 207 -11.92 1.83 18.30
CA ALA A 207 -11.07 2.79 17.60
C ALA A 207 -11.87 4.01 17.10
N THR A 208 -13.12 3.81 16.68
CA THR A 208 -14.03 4.87 16.23
C THR A 208 -14.37 5.83 17.35
N ILE A 209 -14.65 5.32 18.54
CA ILE A 209 -14.96 6.14 19.73
C ILE A 209 -13.75 7.02 20.09
N ILE A 210 -12.55 6.42 20.13
CA ILE A 210 -11.32 7.18 20.42
C ILE A 210 -11.06 8.25 19.33
N ALA A 211 -11.30 7.92 18.06
CA ALA A 211 -11.18 8.89 16.97
C ALA A 211 -12.19 10.06 17.12
N GLN A 212 -13.42 9.79 17.56
CA GLN A 212 -14.40 10.82 17.85
C GLN A 212 -13.97 11.74 19.00
N TRP A 213 -13.29 11.22 20.03
CA TRP A 213 -12.71 12.03 21.10
C TRP A 213 -11.61 12.95 20.57
N LEU A 214 -10.67 12.40 19.80
CA LEU A 214 -9.57 13.15 19.21
C LEU A 214 -10.05 14.21 18.22
N GLY A 215 -11.21 13.99 17.57
CA GLY A 215 -11.86 14.95 16.68
C GLY A 215 -12.73 15.98 17.39
N GLY A 216 -12.94 15.89 18.71
CA GLY A 216 -13.82 16.81 19.45
C GLY A 216 -15.31 16.57 19.23
N ASN A 217 -15.70 15.44 18.61
CA ASN A 217 -17.09 15.12 18.28
C ASN A 217 -17.91 14.59 19.48
N THR A 218 -17.27 14.35 20.63
CA THR A 218 -17.90 13.80 21.83
C THR A 218 -17.67 14.71 23.02
N LYS A 219 -18.70 14.97 23.83
CA LYS A 219 -18.61 15.85 25.00
C LYS A 219 -18.29 15.13 26.31
N THR A 220 -18.46 13.81 26.36
CA THR A 220 -18.28 13.02 27.58
C THR A 220 -17.53 11.72 27.30
N ILE A 221 -16.78 11.24 28.28
CA ILE A 221 -15.94 10.04 28.19
C ILE A 221 -16.05 9.23 29.49
N SER A 222 -15.95 7.90 29.41
CA SER A 222 -15.80 7.05 30.60
C SER A 222 -14.43 7.26 31.23
N ALA A 223 -14.37 7.47 32.55
CA ALA A 223 -13.09 7.59 33.27
C ALA A 223 -12.18 6.37 33.06
N GLU A 224 -12.76 5.17 33.03
CA GLU A 224 -12.06 3.91 32.78
C GLU A 224 -11.46 3.87 31.38
N HIS A 225 -12.26 4.26 30.36
CA HIS A 225 -11.76 4.27 28.98
C HIS A 225 -10.63 5.29 28.80
N LEU A 226 -10.74 6.46 29.40
CA LEU A 226 -9.70 7.48 29.35
C LEU A 226 -8.40 6.96 30.00
N SER A 227 -8.50 6.35 31.18
CA SER A 227 -7.36 5.76 31.88
C SER A 227 -6.69 4.69 31.02
N PHE A 228 -7.47 3.76 30.47
CA PHE A 228 -6.96 2.71 29.59
C PHE A 228 -6.20 3.30 28.40
N VAL A 229 -6.79 4.24 27.66
CA VAL A 229 -6.16 4.83 26.46
C VAL A 229 -4.86 5.55 26.80
N LYS A 230 -4.82 6.32 27.90
CA LYS A 230 -3.59 6.96 28.37
C LYS A 230 -2.51 5.95 28.73
N THR A 231 -2.87 4.92 29.48
CA THR A 231 -1.93 3.86 29.89
C THR A 231 -1.35 3.17 28.67
N ILE A 232 -2.16 2.77 27.69
CA ILE A 232 -1.65 2.05 26.52
C ILE A 232 -0.73 2.94 25.68
N TRP A 233 -1.09 4.19 25.36
CA TRP A 233 -0.18 5.04 24.60
C TRP A 233 1.12 5.35 25.37
N SER A 234 1.05 5.54 26.69
CA SER A 234 2.27 5.73 27.51
C SER A 234 3.17 4.50 27.47
N ARG A 235 2.59 3.29 27.58
CA ARG A 235 3.34 2.04 27.43
C ARG A 235 3.94 1.85 26.03
N ILE A 236 3.24 2.28 24.97
CA ILE A 236 3.81 2.28 23.62
C ILE A 236 5.04 3.17 23.57
N LEU A 237 5.03 4.35 24.20
CA LEU A 237 6.19 5.25 24.24
C LEU A 237 7.36 4.70 25.05
N GLU A 238 7.10 3.88 26.07
CA GLU A 238 8.14 3.20 26.86
C GLU A 238 8.75 2.02 26.10
N CYS A 239 7.96 1.32 25.29
CA CYS A 239 8.37 0.07 24.64
C CYS A 239 8.79 0.22 23.18
N GLU A 240 8.34 1.25 22.47
CA GLU A 240 8.67 1.49 21.06
C GLU A 240 9.53 2.75 20.88
N PRO A 241 10.43 2.76 19.88
CA PRO A 241 11.27 3.92 19.62
C PRO A 241 10.46 5.17 19.30
N ARG A 242 10.92 6.29 19.88
CA ARG A 242 10.27 7.59 19.78
C ARG A 242 10.16 8.06 18.32
N LEU A 243 9.01 8.61 17.97
CA LEU A 243 8.84 9.33 16.71
C LEU A 243 9.15 10.80 16.88
N ILE A 244 10.08 11.32 16.09
CA ILE A 244 10.44 12.73 16.06
C ILE A 244 9.98 13.38 14.75
N PRO A 245 9.61 14.67 14.77
CA PRO A 245 9.34 15.39 13.53
C PRO A 245 10.62 15.47 12.70
N LEU A 246 10.52 15.19 11.40
CA LEU A 246 11.65 15.34 10.48
C LEU A 246 11.82 16.83 10.14
N SER A 247 12.91 17.44 10.62
CA SER A 247 13.16 18.87 10.41
C SER A 247 13.34 19.20 8.93
N ALA A 248 13.13 20.46 8.54
CA ALA A 248 13.37 20.90 7.17
C ALA A 248 14.84 20.68 6.76
N GLU A 249 15.78 21.00 7.65
CA GLU A 249 17.21 20.80 7.43
C GLU A 249 17.59 19.33 7.22
N GLN A 250 17.04 18.42 8.04
CA GLN A 250 17.25 16.98 7.88
C GLN A 250 16.69 16.48 6.55
N ARG A 251 15.52 16.98 6.14
CA ARG A 251 14.92 16.62 4.85
C ARG A 251 15.75 17.10 3.68
N ASP A 252 16.24 18.34 3.73
CA ASP A 252 17.09 18.91 2.69
C ASP A 252 18.45 18.19 2.64
N ALA A 253 19.01 17.81 3.79
CA ALA A 253 20.18 16.96 3.87
C ALA A 253 19.95 15.60 3.18
N LEU A 254 18.85 14.90 3.48
CA LEU A 254 18.50 13.65 2.81
C LEU A 254 18.27 13.83 1.30
N HIS A 255 17.68 14.95 0.88
CA HIS A 255 17.46 15.25 -0.53
C HIS A 255 18.79 15.45 -1.28
N ARG A 256 19.71 16.24 -0.72
CA ARG A 256 21.07 16.42 -1.28
C ARG A 256 21.79 15.08 -1.39
N ARG A 257 21.74 14.25 -0.36
CA ARG A 257 22.34 12.90 -0.37
C ARG A 257 21.70 11.98 -1.42
N CYS A 258 20.40 12.14 -1.69
CA CYS A 258 19.72 11.43 -2.76
C CYS A 258 20.19 11.88 -4.15
N GLU A 259 20.39 13.19 -4.36
CA GLU A 259 20.93 13.75 -5.59
C GLU A 259 22.39 13.30 -5.86
N ASP A 260 23.15 13.11 -4.78
CA ASP A 260 24.49 12.51 -4.82
C ASP A 260 24.47 11.00 -5.13
N GLY A 261 23.29 10.38 -5.22
CA GLY A 261 23.13 8.95 -5.52
C GLY A 261 23.39 8.02 -4.33
N LEU A 262 23.36 8.54 -3.09
CA LEU A 262 23.59 7.78 -1.86
C LEU A 262 22.34 7.04 -1.38
N LEU A 263 21.15 7.51 -1.75
CA LEU A 263 19.88 7.01 -1.23
C LEU A 263 18.95 6.50 -2.35
N PRO A 264 18.00 5.61 -2.03
CA PRO A 264 17.88 4.86 -0.78
C PRO A 264 18.65 3.54 -0.80
N ARG A 265 18.98 2.96 -1.96
CA ARG A 265 19.53 1.60 -2.06
C ARG A 265 20.94 1.47 -1.46
N ALA A 266 21.81 2.44 -1.73
CA ALA A 266 23.24 2.30 -1.46
C ALA A 266 23.56 2.19 0.04
N ILE A 267 22.79 2.83 0.92
CA ILE A 267 23.01 2.76 2.37
C ILE A 267 22.66 1.38 2.99
N PHE A 268 21.83 0.57 2.32
CA PHE A 268 21.44 -0.78 2.75
C PHE A 268 22.25 -1.90 2.08
N ASP A 269 23.03 -1.60 1.03
CA ASP A 269 23.80 -2.61 0.34
C ASP A 269 24.94 -3.11 1.26
N GLY A 270 24.88 -4.39 1.66
CA GLY A 270 25.91 -5.06 2.45
C GLY A 270 25.83 -4.83 3.97
N THR A 271 24.64 -4.52 4.50
CA THR A 271 24.42 -4.30 5.93
C THR A 271 23.31 -5.19 6.48
N ASP A 272 23.60 -5.88 7.59
CA ASP A 272 22.61 -6.65 8.35
C ASP A 272 22.20 -5.94 9.66
N ASP A 273 22.79 -4.77 9.96
CA ASP A 273 22.54 -3.98 11.17
C ASP A 273 21.41 -2.95 11.01
N ALA A 274 20.64 -3.01 9.92
CA ALA A 274 19.51 -2.12 9.72
C ALA A 274 18.44 -2.37 10.81
N PRO A 275 17.94 -1.31 11.50
CA PRO A 275 16.88 -1.45 12.49
C PRO A 275 15.67 -2.22 11.95
N GLU A 276 15.11 -3.12 12.76
CA GLU A 276 14.00 -3.98 12.34
C GLU A 276 12.83 -3.15 11.82
N GLY A 277 12.42 -3.43 10.57
CA GLY A 277 11.34 -2.74 9.89
C GLY A 277 11.76 -1.48 9.12
N LEU A 278 13.00 -1.01 9.24
CA LEU A 278 13.55 0.04 8.38
C LEU A 278 13.81 -0.55 6.99
N SER A 279 13.28 0.10 5.95
CA SER A 279 13.47 -0.33 4.57
C SER A 279 13.75 0.84 3.64
N GLN A 280 14.27 0.55 2.44
CA GLN A 280 14.50 1.55 1.39
C GLN A 280 13.22 2.35 1.06
N ASN A 281 12.05 1.72 1.14
CA ASN A 281 10.76 2.38 0.90
C ASN A 281 10.45 3.42 1.97
N ILE A 282 10.74 3.13 3.25
CA ILE A 282 10.56 4.08 4.35
C ILE A 282 11.40 5.33 4.12
N VAL A 283 12.68 5.16 3.76
CA VAL A 283 13.58 6.29 3.47
C VAL A 283 13.10 7.07 2.23
N ARG A 284 12.64 6.38 1.17
CA ARG A 284 12.04 7.03 -0.01
C ARG A 284 10.81 7.86 0.37
N TYR A 285 9.98 7.38 1.29
CA TYR A 285 8.84 8.15 1.79
C TYR A 285 9.30 9.45 2.46
N TRP A 286 10.35 9.43 3.28
CA TRP A 286 10.90 10.63 3.92
C TRP A 286 11.32 11.70 2.90
N ILE A 287 11.95 11.28 1.81
CA ILE A 287 12.44 12.17 0.73
C ILE A 287 11.26 12.76 -0.07
N SER A 288 10.21 11.97 -0.33
CA SER A 288 9.03 12.38 -1.13
C SER A 288 8.08 13.38 -0.43
N ARG A 289 8.51 14.00 0.67
CA ARG A 289 7.80 15.06 1.42
C ARG A 289 6.45 14.64 2.03
N ARG A 290 6.21 13.34 2.26
CA ARG A 290 4.91 12.83 2.76
C ARG A 290 4.83 12.42 4.24
N PRO A 291 5.91 12.10 4.97
CA PRO A 291 5.82 11.87 6.42
C PRO A 291 6.32 13.06 7.23
N VAL A 292 5.52 13.42 8.24
CA VAL A 292 5.80 14.49 9.21
C VAL A 292 6.72 13.99 10.32
N ARG A 293 6.67 12.69 10.66
CA ARG A 293 7.41 12.08 11.77
C ARG A 293 8.09 10.79 11.37
N VAL A 294 9.27 10.53 11.93
CA VAL A 294 10.12 9.36 11.67
C VAL A 294 10.58 8.77 13.00
N ARG A 295 10.88 7.46 13.04
CA ARG A 295 11.52 6.88 14.22
C ARG A 295 12.94 7.45 14.35
N GLU A 296 13.27 7.90 15.55
CA GLU A 296 14.55 8.54 15.85
C GLU A 296 15.73 7.61 15.60
N ASP A 297 15.63 6.35 16.01
CA ASP A 297 16.65 5.32 15.76
C ASP A 297 16.86 5.06 14.26
N TYR A 298 15.78 5.01 13.48
CA TYR A 298 15.87 4.89 12.03
C TYR A 298 16.58 6.09 11.40
N LEU A 299 16.24 7.31 11.82
CA LEU A 299 16.82 8.52 11.26
C LEU A 299 18.33 8.58 11.58
N ASN A 300 18.69 8.31 12.84
CA ASN A 300 20.08 8.30 13.28
C ASN A 300 20.90 7.26 12.52
N TRP A 301 20.34 6.06 12.33
CA TRP A 301 20.98 5.02 11.51
C TRP A 301 21.17 5.50 10.06
N VAL A 302 20.14 6.05 9.42
CA VAL A 302 20.24 6.54 8.03
C VAL A 302 21.27 7.66 7.88
N LEU A 303 21.31 8.61 8.82
CA LEU A 303 22.28 9.72 8.80
C LEU A 303 23.72 9.22 8.99
N SER A 304 23.94 8.35 9.98
CA SER A 304 25.25 7.73 10.21
C SER A 304 25.72 6.92 9.00
N ARG A 305 24.83 6.15 8.36
CA ARG A 305 25.13 5.42 7.12
C ARG A 305 25.43 6.35 5.95
N CYS A 306 24.71 7.46 5.82
CA CYS A 306 25.01 8.47 4.81
C CYS A 306 26.43 9.03 5.00
N GLU A 307 26.83 9.34 6.24
CA GLU A 307 28.17 9.83 6.57
C GLU A 307 29.25 8.80 6.26
N ALA A 308 29.08 7.55 6.69
CA ALA A 308 29.99 6.45 6.38
C ALA A 308 30.11 6.20 4.86
N PHE A 309 29.02 6.33 4.10
CA PHE A 309 29.07 6.17 2.65
C PHE A 309 29.73 7.36 1.95
N ALA A 310 29.65 8.57 2.52
CA ALA A 310 30.28 9.75 1.93
C ALA A 310 31.81 9.65 1.87
N THR A 311 32.42 8.85 2.75
CA THR A 311 33.85 8.54 2.77
C THR A 311 34.21 7.23 2.08
N SER A 312 33.21 6.47 1.60
CA SER A 312 33.43 5.17 0.96
C SER A 312 34.02 5.33 -0.45
N PRO A 313 34.98 4.46 -0.86
CA PRO A 313 35.45 4.43 -2.25
C PRO A 313 34.33 4.04 -3.24
N ARG A 314 33.26 3.41 -2.75
CA ARG A 314 32.07 3.07 -3.55
C ARG A 314 31.11 4.25 -3.74
N ARG A 315 31.43 5.43 -3.17
CA ARG A 315 30.65 6.65 -3.32
C ARG A 315 30.43 6.93 -4.80
N ARG A 316 29.16 7.07 -5.21
CA ARG A 316 28.86 7.58 -6.55
C ARG A 316 28.88 9.10 -6.51
N VAL A 317 29.37 9.69 -7.59
CA VAL A 317 29.31 11.13 -7.82
C VAL A 317 28.64 11.40 -9.15
N ARG A 318 27.99 12.56 -9.22
CA ARG A 318 27.41 13.06 -10.46
C ARG A 318 28.54 13.53 -11.38
N ILE A 319 28.52 13.06 -12.62
CA ILE A 319 29.45 13.48 -13.66
C ILE A 319 28.86 14.72 -14.33
N ASP A 320 29.34 15.89 -13.93
CA ASP A 320 28.95 17.15 -14.53
C ASP A 320 29.58 17.35 -15.93
N THR A 321 29.21 18.46 -16.58
CA THR A 321 29.69 18.81 -17.92
C THR A 321 31.20 19.08 -17.95
N GLU A 322 31.79 19.56 -16.86
CA GLU A 322 33.21 19.86 -16.75
C GLU A 322 34.03 18.57 -16.69
N MET A 323 33.65 17.64 -15.81
CA MET A 323 34.24 16.30 -15.71
C MET A 323 34.17 15.56 -17.04
N GLN A 324 33.01 15.60 -17.71
CA GLN A 324 32.85 14.98 -19.04
C GLN A 324 33.81 15.59 -20.06
N SER A 325 33.95 16.92 -20.06
CA SER A 325 34.84 17.65 -20.97
C SER A 325 36.30 17.32 -20.68
N SER A 326 36.68 17.22 -19.39
CA SER A 326 38.02 16.80 -18.97
C SER A 326 38.37 15.40 -19.49
N LEU A 327 37.46 14.42 -19.37
CA LEU A 327 37.68 13.08 -19.91
C LEU A 327 37.80 13.07 -21.45
N LYS A 328 37.02 13.90 -22.16
CA LYS A 328 37.14 14.07 -23.62
C LYS A 328 38.51 14.62 -24.01
N VAL A 329 38.99 15.64 -23.30
CA VAL A 329 40.30 16.26 -23.54
C VAL A 329 41.42 15.24 -23.28
N LEU A 330 41.38 14.50 -22.17
CA LEU A 330 42.37 13.45 -21.86
C LEU A 330 42.40 12.37 -22.95
N ARG A 331 41.23 11.89 -23.38
CA ARG A 331 41.11 10.93 -24.48
C ARG A 331 41.67 11.48 -25.80
N GLN A 332 41.41 12.75 -26.11
CA GLN A 332 41.90 13.38 -27.34
C GLN A 332 43.41 13.59 -27.30
N LYS A 333 43.96 14.08 -26.18
CA LYS A 333 45.40 14.34 -26.01
C LYS A 333 46.23 13.06 -26.08
N THR A 334 45.76 11.98 -25.46
CA THR A 334 46.46 10.70 -25.47
C THR A 334 46.25 9.92 -26.76
N GLY A 335 45.16 10.15 -27.48
CA GLY A 335 44.74 9.32 -28.62
C GLY A 335 44.30 7.91 -28.23
N ILE A 336 44.29 7.57 -26.94
CA ILE A 336 43.97 6.22 -26.43
C ILE A 336 42.49 6.14 -26.08
N GLY A 337 41.80 5.19 -26.70
CA GLY A 337 40.41 4.88 -26.38
C GLY A 337 40.29 4.13 -25.05
N GLN A 338 39.12 4.22 -24.42
CA GLN A 338 38.83 3.59 -23.14
C GLN A 338 39.06 2.06 -23.11
N THR A 339 38.84 1.35 -24.22
CA THR A 339 39.14 -0.09 -24.30
C THR A 339 40.63 -0.37 -24.14
N GLU A 340 41.45 0.46 -24.76
CA GLU A 340 42.90 0.30 -24.77
C GLU A 340 43.50 0.74 -23.43
N LEU A 341 42.99 1.85 -22.86
CA LEU A 341 43.34 2.30 -21.51
C LEU A 341 43.15 1.19 -20.48
N LEU A 342 42.00 0.52 -20.50
CA LEU A 342 41.67 -0.53 -19.53
C LEU A 342 42.39 -1.85 -19.81
N ARG A 343 42.77 -2.15 -21.06
CA ARG A 343 43.49 -3.38 -21.42
C ARG A 343 44.92 -3.38 -20.89
N HIS A 344 45.59 -2.23 -20.91
CA HIS A 344 47.02 -2.11 -20.56
C HIS A 344 47.28 -1.69 -19.12
N SER A 345 46.24 -1.53 -18.30
CA SER A 345 46.39 -1.10 -16.91
C SER A 345 46.23 -2.28 -15.95
N PRO A 346 47.30 -2.74 -15.28
CA PRO A 346 47.26 -3.95 -14.44
C PRO A 346 46.40 -3.80 -13.18
N ASN A 347 46.17 -2.56 -12.72
CA ASN A 347 45.44 -2.27 -11.47
C ASN A 347 44.03 -1.72 -11.74
N LYS A 348 43.31 -2.28 -12.72
CA LYS A 348 41.95 -1.84 -13.06
C LYS A 348 40.97 -2.14 -11.92
N PRO A 349 40.20 -1.16 -11.42
CA PRO A 349 39.18 -1.40 -10.42
C PRO A 349 38.14 -2.43 -10.87
N ASP A 350 37.70 -3.27 -9.93
CA ASP A 350 36.65 -4.26 -10.19
C ASP A 350 35.35 -3.61 -10.67
N GLY A 351 34.72 -4.25 -11.65
CA GLY A 351 33.48 -3.79 -12.27
C GLY A 351 33.65 -2.62 -13.24
N LEU A 352 34.83 -1.99 -13.35
CA LEU A 352 35.07 -0.94 -14.33
C LEU A 352 35.21 -1.52 -15.74
N SER A 353 34.33 -1.12 -16.66
CA SER A 353 34.33 -1.59 -18.05
C SER A 353 34.54 -0.44 -19.05
N PRO A 354 35.06 -0.72 -20.26
CA PRO A 354 35.20 0.30 -21.31
C PRO A 354 33.87 0.95 -21.68
N GLN A 355 32.78 0.18 -21.64
CA GLN A 355 31.45 0.69 -21.94
C GLN A 355 30.99 1.74 -20.91
N MET A 356 31.28 1.53 -19.61
CA MET A 356 30.98 2.52 -18.57
C MET A 356 31.69 3.85 -18.82
N VAL A 357 32.99 3.79 -19.10
CA VAL A 357 33.80 4.99 -19.39
C VAL A 357 33.28 5.71 -20.64
N SER A 358 32.95 4.97 -21.71
CA SER A 358 32.35 5.54 -22.91
C SER A 358 31.01 6.21 -22.59
N SER A 359 30.18 5.57 -21.76
CA SER A 359 28.88 6.10 -21.36
C SER A 359 28.98 7.38 -20.55
N TRP A 360 30.02 7.52 -19.72
CA TRP A 360 30.35 8.75 -18.99
C TRP A 360 30.76 9.87 -19.93
N ILE A 361 31.71 9.61 -20.83
CA ILE A 361 32.19 10.58 -21.83
C ILE A 361 31.07 11.09 -22.73
N ASN A 362 30.16 10.20 -23.11
CA ASN A 362 29.03 10.53 -23.97
C ASN A 362 27.83 11.12 -23.21
N GLY A 363 27.89 11.21 -21.87
CA GLY A 363 26.82 11.76 -21.04
C GLY A 363 25.58 10.87 -20.90
N SER A 364 25.62 9.63 -21.42
CA SER A 364 24.52 8.66 -21.31
C SER A 364 24.33 8.13 -19.88
N ILE A 365 25.40 8.08 -19.10
CA ILE A 365 25.37 7.79 -17.66
C ILE A 365 25.93 9.02 -16.94
N ARG A 366 25.12 9.59 -16.04
CA ARG A 366 25.45 10.83 -15.29
C ARG A 366 26.01 10.59 -13.90
N THR A 367 26.23 9.34 -13.50
CA THR A 367 26.82 9.01 -12.20
C THR A 367 27.85 7.90 -12.33
N ALA A 368 28.94 7.99 -11.58
CA ALA A 368 29.99 6.97 -11.52
C ALA A 368 30.52 6.82 -10.11
N GLN A 369 31.12 5.67 -9.79
CA GLN A 369 31.88 5.55 -8.54
C GLN A 369 33.08 6.49 -8.60
N GLN A 370 33.29 7.26 -7.54
CA GLN A 370 34.38 8.24 -7.43
C GLN A 370 35.73 7.56 -7.65
N ALA A 371 35.98 6.43 -6.99
CA ALA A 371 37.21 5.66 -7.17
C ALA A 371 37.45 5.22 -8.63
N HIS A 372 36.39 4.89 -9.37
CA HIS A 372 36.53 4.56 -10.80
C HIS A 372 36.85 5.79 -11.65
N LEU A 373 36.22 6.94 -11.37
CA LEU A 373 36.50 8.18 -12.10
C LEU A 373 37.93 8.65 -11.87
N ASP A 374 38.35 8.68 -10.61
CA ASP A 374 39.70 9.12 -10.23
C ASP A 374 40.75 8.22 -10.88
N TRP A 375 40.56 6.91 -10.79
CA TRP A 375 41.42 5.95 -11.45
C TRP A 375 41.49 6.16 -12.97
N VAL A 376 40.36 6.41 -13.66
CA VAL A 376 40.35 6.64 -15.11
C VAL A 376 41.10 7.92 -15.48
N ARG A 377 40.97 8.99 -14.68
CA ARG A 377 41.70 10.24 -14.88
C ARG A 377 43.20 10.03 -14.69
N GLU A 378 43.58 9.38 -13.59
CA GLU A 378 44.97 9.09 -13.26
C GLU A 378 45.64 8.15 -14.27
N ALA A 379 44.90 7.15 -14.77
CA ALA A 379 45.38 6.24 -15.81
C ALA A 379 45.67 6.99 -17.13
N TRP A 380 44.79 7.90 -17.56
CA TRP A 380 45.06 8.72 -18.74
C TRP A 380 46.18 9.75 -18.53
N ASP A 381 46.28 10.33 -17.33
CA ASP A 381 47.34 11.28 -17.01
C ASP A 381 48.71 10.60 -16.94
N SER A 382 48.77 9.39 -16.39
CA SER A 382 49.98 8.56 -16.36
C SER A 382 50.51 8.25 -17.76
N VAL A 383 49.61 8.05 -18.73
CA VAL A 383 49.98 7.91 -20.15
C VAL A 383 50.65 9.16 -20.72
N LEU A 384 50.14 10.36 -20.37
CA LEU A 384 50.73 11.61 -20.83
C LEU A 384 52.12 11.85 -20.23
N ASN A 385 52.30 11.47 -18.95
CA ASN A 385 53.54 11.72 -18.22
C ASN A 385 54.63 10.66 -18.48
N LYS A 386 54.25 9.44 -18.88
CA LYS A 386 55.17 8.32 -19.14
C LYS A 386 54.86 7.63 -20.46
N PRO A 387 55.12 8.29 -21.61
CA PRO A 387 54.83 7.70 -22.92
C PRO A 387 55.56 6.38 -23.17
N GLN A 388 56.70 6.15 -22.50
CA GLN A 388 57.56 4.95 -22.66
C GLN A 388 56.95 3.65 -22.12
N ASN A 389 55.87 3.69 -21.32
CA ASN A 389 55.28 2.49 -20.71
C ASN A 389 54.05 1.94 -21.45
N LEU A 390 53.63 2.59 -22.53
CA LEU A 390 52.74 1.95 -23.48
C LEU A 390 53.61 1.14 -24.44
N PRO A 391 53.14 -0.04 -24.90
CA PRO A 391 53.72 -0.57 -26.13
C PRO A 391 53.70 0.58 -27.13
N GLU A 392 54.84 0.87 -27.76
CA GLU A 392 54.97 1.86 -28.83
C GLU A 392 53.98 1.46 -29.92
N LEU A 393 52.73 1.89 -29.76
CA LEU A 393 51.72 1.80 -30.78
C LEU A 393 52.05 2.98 -31.67
N ASP A 394 53.08 2.79 -32.49
CA ASP A 394 53.38 3.67 -33.60
C ASP A 394 52.05 3.89 -34.32
N ARG A 395 51.56 5.12 -34.27
CA ARG A 395 50.21 5.47 -34.70
C ARG A 395 50.30 6.58 -35.72
N THR A 396 50.12 6.21 -36.97
CA THR A 396 50.04 7.14 -38.07
C THR A 396 48.72 7.89 -38.03
N ILE A 397 48.79 9.22 -38.05
CA ILE A 397 47.62 10.09 -38.24
C ILE A 397 47.13 9.91 -39.69
N ILE A 398 45.87 9.53 -39.86
CA ILE A 398 45.23 9.41 -41.18
C ILE A 398 44.85 10.82 -41.67
N THR A 399 45.82 11.51 -42.27
CA THR A 399 45.64 12.81 -42.92
C THR A 399 44.72 12.70 -44.14
N GLU A 400 44.18 13.82 -44.64
CA GLU A 400 43.37 13.81 -45.87
C GLU A 400 44.21 13.37 -47.09
N ALA A 401 45.51 13.71 -47.11
CA ALA A 401 46.44 13.26 -48.14
C ALA A 401 46.56 11.73 -48.16
N LEU A 402 46.88 11.12 -47.02
CA LEU A 402 46.96 9.66 -46.89
C LEU A 402 45.62 8.99 -47.21
N ARG A 403 44.49 9.61 -46.84
CA ARG A 403 43.16 9.11 -47.18
C ARG A 403 42.91 9.10 -48.68
N ASN A 404 43.30 10.16 -49.38
CA ASN A 404 43.17 10.25 -50.83
C ASN A 404 44.09 9.27 -51.54
N GLU A 405 45.30 9.04 -51.02
CA GLU A 405 46.20 8.00 -51.50
C GLU A 405 45.58 6.60 -51.38
N LEU A 406 45.06 6.24 -50.20
CA LEU A 406 44.38 4.95 -50.01
C LEU A 406 43.15 4.78 -50.93
N ARG A 407 42.38 5.86 -51.16
CA ARG A 407 41.25 5.85 -52.10
C ARG A 407 41.72 5.64 -53.54
N ALA A 408 42.79 6.33 -53.95
CA ALA A 408 43.37 6.21 -55.29
C ALA A 408 43.91 4.80 -55.54
N LEU A 409 44.57 4.18 -54.55
CA LEU A 409 45.02 2.79 -54.61
C LEU A 409 43.85 1.80 -54.78
N CYS A 410 42.81 1.95 -53.96
CA CYS A 410 41.61 1.12 -54.05
C CYS A 410 40.91 1.25 -55.42
N GLN A 411 40.81 2.48 -55.97
CA GLN A 411 40.22 2.71 -57.30
C GLN A 411 41.10 2.17 -58.44
N ARG A 412 42.42 2.33 -58.36
CA ARG A 412 43.35 1.93 -59.41
C ARG A 412 43.47 0.41 -59.54
N THR A 413 43.42 -0.30 -58.43
CA THR A 413 43.56 -1.77 -58.39
C THR A 413 42.24 -2.50 -58.56
N ASP A 414 41.11 -1.81 -58.34
CA ASP A 414 39.77 -2.41 -58.24
C ASP A 414 39.70 -3.52 -57.16
N ILE A 415 40.53 -3.38 -56.11
CA ILE A 415 40.56 -4.30 -54.96
C ILE A 415 39.88 -3.62 -53.77
N SER A 416 38.75 -4.17 -53.35
CA SER A 416 38.05 -3.73 -52.13
C SER A 416 38.83 -4.09 -50.86
N PRO A 417 38.62 -3.38 -49.73
CA PRO A 417 39.29 -3.71 -48.47
C PRO A 417 39.10 -5.17 -47.99
N ASP A 418 37.95 -5.79 -48.25
CA ASP A 418 37.69 -7.20 -47.93
C ASP A 418 38.53 -8.13 -48.80
N ARG A 419 38.57 -7.84 -50.11
CA ARG A 419 39.37 -8.61 -51.05
C ARG A 419 40.87 -8.48 -50.75
N LEU A 420 41.35 -7.28 -50.40
CA LEU A 420 42.73 -7.05 -49.97
C LEU A 420 43.10 -7.96 -48.80
N LEU A 421 42.28 -7.99 -47.75
CA LEU A 421 42.55 -8.79 -46.54
C LEU A 421 42.42 -10.30 -46.77
N ARG A 422 41.67 -10.72 -47.80
CA ARG A 422 41.50 -12.13 -48.15
C ARG A 422 42.63 -12.66 -49.03
N ASP A 423 43.10 -11.84 -49.97
CA ASP A 423 44.03 -12.27 -51.01
C ASP A 423 45.50 -12.02 -50.61
N ALA A 424 45.77 -11.08 -49.70
CA ALA A 424 47.12 -10.75 -49.25
C ALA A 424 47.58 -11.60 -48.05
N SER A 425 48.84 -12.05 -48.07
CA SER A 425 49.48 -12.76 -46.96
C SER A 425 50.04 -11.82 -45.89
N GLY A 426 50.09 -12.27 -44.64
CA GLY A 426 50.75 -11.54 -43.55
C GLY A 426 49.93 -10.40 -42.97
N VAL A 427 48.59 -10.49 -43.00
CA VAL A 427 47.68 -9.49 -42.43
C VAL A 427 48.04 -9.22 -40.96
N PRO A 428 48.34 -7.96 -40.58
CA PRO A 428 48.64 -7.61 -39.19
C PRO A 428 47.50 -7.99 -38.24
N PRO A 429 47.80 -8.58 -37.06
CA PRO A 429 46.77 -9.01 -36.13
C PRO A 429 45.87 -7.84 -35.71
N GLY A 430 44.56 -8.09 -35.76
CA GLY A 430 43.52 -7.11 -35.43
C GLY A 430 43.26 -6.05 -36.50
N LEU A 431 43.92 -6.09 -37.66
CA LEU A 431 43.48 -5.32 -38.82
C LEU A 431 42.22 -5.98 -39.41
N THR A 432 41.17 -5.20 -39.63
CA THR A 432 39.89 -5.69 -40.16
C THR A 432 39.41 -4.80 -41.29
N GLU A 433 38.54 -5.32 -42.14
CA GLU A 433 37.98 -4.58 -43.27
C GLU A 433 37.33 -3.27 -42.82
N SER A 434 36.58 -3.32 -41.72
CA SER A 434 35.89 -2.16 -41.17
C SER A 434 36.86 -1.04 -40.76
N LYS A 435 38.06 -1.38 -40.25
CA LYS A 435 39.08 -0.38 -39.92
C LYS A 435 39.55 0.36 -41.17
N ILE A 436 39.88 -0.40 -42.22
CA ILE A 436 40.34 0.16 -43.50
C ILE A 436 39.25 1.05 -44.11
N ARG A 437 37.99 0.56 -44.15
CA ARG A 437 36.85 1.38 -44.60
C ARG A 437 36.72 2.66 -43.78
N PHE A 438 36.89 2.62 -42.46
CA PHE A 438 36.81 3.82 -41.63
C PHE A 438 37.95 4.82 -41.87
N TRP A 439 39.13 4.35 -42.28
CA TRP A 439 40.21 5.24 -42.74
C TRP A 439 39.81 5.94 -44.03
N LEU A 440 39.31 5.18 -45.02
CA LEU A 440 38.84 5.69 -46.32
C LEU A 440 37.69 6.69 -46.18
N THR A 441 36.73 6.46 -45.27
CA THR A 441 35.61 7.39 -45.05
C THR A 441 35.93 8.52 -44.09
N GLY A 442 37.13 8.54 -43.47
CA GLY A 442 37.50 9.53 -42.46
C GLY A 442 36.78 9.41 -41.12
N ARG A 443 36.14 8.26 -40.85
CA ARG A 443 35.53 7.96 -39.54
C ARG A 443 36.58 7.74 -38.46
N THR A 444 37.80 7.36 -38.84
CA THR A 444 38.93 7.17 -37.93
C THR A 444 40.09 8.09 -38.33
N LYS A 445 40.67 8.79 -37.35
CA LYS A 445 41.72 9.82 -37.55
C LYS A 445 43.15 9.31 -37.33
N SER A 446 43.31 8.13 -36.76
CA SER A 446 44.62 7.50 -36.54
C SER A 446 44.50 5.99 -36.61
N ALA A 447 45.55 5.33 -37.08
CA ALA A 447 45.65 3.88 -37.15
C ALA A 447 47.04 3.46 -36.66
N LEU A 448 47.25 2.17 -36.42
CA LEU A 448 48.60 1.67 -36.14
C LEU A 448 49.45 1.85 -37.41
N GLY A 449 50.65 2.41 -37.28
CA GLY A 449 51.59 2.65 -38.37
C GLY A 449 51.84 1.38 -39.16
N ALA A 450 52.20 0.29 -38.47
CA ALA A 450 52.35 -1.03 -39.10
C ALA A 450 51.09 -1.52 -39.85
N HIS A 451 49.89 -1.11 -39.46
CA HIS A 451 48.67 -1.44 -40.22
C HIS A 451 48.54 -0.56 -41.46
N VAL A 452 48.86 0.73 -41.37
CA VAL A 452 48.84 1.66 -42.51
C VAL A 452 49.90 1.26 -43.53
N ASP A 453 51.13 1.02 -43.08
CA ASP A 453 52.25 0.65 -43.93
C ASP A 453 51.98 -0.67 -44.66
N TRP A 454 51.42 -1.66 -43.95
CA TRP A 454 51.02 -2.91 -44.58
C TRP A 454 49.92 -2.70 -45.63
N VAL A 455 48.90 -1.88 -45.34
CA VAL A 455 47.83 -1.61 -46.31
C VAL A 455 48.33 -0.85 -47.54
N LEU A 456 49.24 0.10 -47.36
CA LEU A 456 49.87 0.82 -48.47
C LEU A 456 50.77 -0.08 -49.32
N ALA A 457 51.42 -1.08 -48.71
CA ALA A 457 52.29 -2.02 -49.43
C ALA A 457 51.51 -3.15 -50.12
N ALA A 458 50.37 -3.57 -49.56
CA ALA A 458 49.57 -4.68 -50.07
C ALA A 458 48.60 -4.27 -51.20
N TRP A 459 48.20 -3.00 -51.26
CA TRP A 459 47.44 -2.41 -52.38
C TRP A 459 48.37 -1.84 -53.45
#